data_AF-A0A7V4MST4-F1
#
_entry.id   AF-A0A7V4MST4-F1
#
_cell.length_a   1.000
_cell.length_b   1.000
_cell.length_c   1.000
_cell.angle_alpha   90.00
_cell.angle_beta   90.00
_cell.angle_gamma   90.00
#
_symmetry.space_group_name_H-M   'P 1'
#
loop_
_entity.id
_entity.type
_entity.pdbx_description
1 polymer ?
#
loop_
_entity_poly.entity_id
_entity_poly.type
_entity_poly.pdbx_seq_one_letter_code
_entity_poly.pdbx_strand_id
1 'polypeptide(L)'
;MSDTTTKPYRGSEWKKWDLQIHTYLDPNWKWPSGYPNGNDRQQERIAKFENDFIRHCIENRIEGVAITDHNAGDAIDGLLVKNRELGNKVTILPGVEVASDGGTHLLIIFDPSSFIRKNRWNTWRETVDHFLTAIFTDNPRFEEQNGRNTPLNPASSIDQIIKKAKEYSAIVIFPHVFSQGTGLFSCDSRTRKRVLKTCNILDIACVQRDIQKKTDEANRKLTGQGFDSNDFAFINTSDSRRIEDVGSKFTWIKADATFEGLRQIIHEPKTRVSIQENPPLYLHPQIISAKLLNASSYQSKKSDFPPITLTKEIFFSPNLTTIIGPRAAGKTVLVELIGYVANRFSTDKRDKKLPLVEFLSKEFSDIEIEVTFQSGAEEVTTLKRPVKEWNDPFYTSPFKIEYWAQGEIERIANSSNQISDYIEQNWLNSDFLTKTKREIETLQKEMKSLRGNYSNKLQIEIEKKKLEAERKQIEAYFNKLKAEEYKQITGKIKENRVKRQMIEGLVQDIKNQAALLKNLAVQVRFFSTVDKDKVLGLFSARDPLRKKIEGFYQLKETQLDAIVTDLETTAKAIEDSDVKKSLDKENTELTKQFTDYCKTNGIMISKGEVEK
;
A
#
# COMPACT_ATOMS: atom_id res chain seq x y z
N MET A 1 -11.00 -3.58 42.26
CA MET A 1 -9.79 -2.89 41.80
C MET A 1 -8.92 -3.94 41.10
N SER A 2 -9.07 -4.08 39.79
CA SER A 2 -8.35 -5.09 39.01
C SER A 2 -8.18 -4.56 37.58
N ASP A 3 -6.93 -4.57 37.12
CA ASP A 3 -6.48 -4.39 35.75
C ASP A 3 -6.81 -3.08 35.03
N THR A 4 -6.10 -2.01 35.42
CA THR A 4 -5.53 -1.16 34.37
C THR A 4 -4.27 -1.84 33.86
N THR A 5 -4.38 -2.47 32.69
CA THR A 5 -3.25 -2.84 31.83
C THR A 5 -2.48 -1.57 31.45
N THR A 6 -1.69 -1.04 32.39
CA THR A 6 -0.66 -0.06 32.08
C THR A 6 0.35 -0.78 31.22
N LYS A 7 0.36 -0.44 29.92
CA LYS A 7 1.40 -0.90 28.98
C LYS A 7 2.75 -0.75 29.68
N PRO A 8 3.58 -1.80 29.74
CA PRO A 8 4.85 -1.74 30.45
C PRO A 8 5.72 -0.62 29.86
N TYR A 9 6.31 0.19 30.73
CA TYR A 9 7.16 1.31 30.29
C TYR A 9 8.50 0.79 29.78
N ARG A 10 8.77 1.00 28.49
CA ARG A 10 10.00 0.59 27.78
C ARG A 10 10.85 1.77 27.31
N GLY A 11 10.67 2.93 27.93
CA GLY A 11 11.27 4.18 27.48
C GLY A 11 10.74 4.62 26.10
N SER A 12 11.58 5.34 25.35
CA SER A 12 11.20 5.88 24.03
C SER A 12 10.93 4.77 23.01
N GLU A 13 9.67 4.63 22.60
CA GLU A 13 9.22 3.74 21.54
C GLU A 13 8.77 4.54 20.32
N TRP A 14 8.69 3.90 19.15
CA TRP A 14 8.10 4.48 17.96
C TRP A 14 6.58 4.58 18.12
N LYS A 15 6.07 5.80 18.06
CA LYS A 15 4.65 6.11 18.19
C LYS A 15 4.17 6.87 16.97
N LYS A 16 2.89 6.74 16.64
CA LYS A 16 2.27 7.38 15.48
C LYS A 16 1.75 8.77 15.86
N TRP A 17 2.20 9.79 15.16
CA TRP A 17 1.84 11.18 15.40
C TRP A 17 1.25 11.88 14.19
N ASP A 18 0.24 12.71 14.42
CA ASP A 18 -0.34 13.62 13.42
C ASP A 18 -0.43 15.04 13.99
N LEU A 19 0.46 15.92 13.54
CA LEU A 19 0.73 17.21 14.21
C LEU A 19 0.05 18.42 13.53
N GLN A 20 -0.85 18.19 12.57
CA GLN A 20 -1.65 19.25 11.96
C GLN A 20 -3.08 18.74 11.73
N ILE A 21 -3.97 19.11 12.63
CA ILE A 21 -5.37 18.69 12.62
C ILE A 21 -6.25 19.91 12.87
N HIS A 22 -7.21 20.13 11.99
CA HIS A 22 -8.28 21.09 12.20
C HIS A 22 -9.49 20.42 12.85
N THR A 23 -10.36 21.22 13.44
CA THR A 23 -11.63 20.80 14.01
C THR A 23 -12.77 21.53 13.33
N TYR A 24 -13.97 21.45 13.92
CA TYR A 24 -15.15 22.17 13.46
C TYR A 24 -15.05 23.69 13.50
N LEU A 25 -13.97 24.25 14.04
CA LEU A 25 -13.69 25.69 14.00
C LEU A 25 -13.11 26.13 12.65
N ASP A 26 -12.52 25.23 11.87
CA ASP A 26 -12.02 25.53 10.54
C ASP A 26 -13.18 25.71 9.54
N PRO A 27 -13.17 26.77 8.70
CA PRO A 27 -14.26 27.05 7.77
C PRO A 27 -14.41 26.00 6.66
N ASN A 28 -13.39 25.18 6.44
CA ASN A 28 -13.41 24.09 5.47
C ASN A 28 -13.64 22.73 6.14
N TRP A 29 -13.97 22.69 7.44
CA TRP A 29 -14.38 21.47 8.14
C TRP A 29 -15.59 20.82 7.48
N LYS A 30 -15.54 19.50 7.33
CA LYS A 30 -16.65 18.72 6.78
C LYS A 30 -17.15 17.73 7.81
N TRP A 31 -18.37 17.97 8.28
CA TRP A 31 -19.08 17.05 9.16
C TRP A 31 -19.33 15.70 8.48
N PRO A 32 -19.11 14.57 9.18
CA PRO A 32 -19.50 13.25 8.66
C PRO A 32 -21.02 13.16 8.46
N SER A 33 -21.44 12.27 7.55
CA SER A 33 -22.87 12.02 7.32
C SER A 33 -23.55 11.50 8.59
N GLY A 34 -24.78 11.97 8.86
CA GLY A 34 -25.55 11.55 10.05
C GLY A 34 -25.18 12.28 11.35
N TYR A 35 -24.28 13.26 11.32
CA TYR A 35 -24.09 14.16 12.46
C TYR A 35 -25.32 15.03 12.69
N PRO A 36 -25.66 15.37 13.96
CA PRO A 36 -26.72 16.33 14.27
C PRO A 36 -26.54 17.61 13.46
N ASN A 37 -27.62 18.20 12.94
CA ASN A 37 -27.58 19.44 12.18
C ASN A 37 -28.64 20.42 12.72
N GLY A 38 -28.43 21.71 12.50
CA GLY A 38 -29.23 22.79 13.10
C GLY A 38 -28.52 23.49 14.26
N ASN A 39 -28.86 24.76 14.50
CA ASN A 39 -28.22 25.59 15.53
C ASN A 39 -28.59 25.12 16.96
N ASP A 40 -29.79 24.58 17.15
CA ASP A 40 -30.30 24.01 18.39
C ASP A 40 -29.59 22.71 18.81
N ARG A 41 -28.94 22.04 17.86
CA ARG A 41 -28.21 20.77 18.09
C ARG A 41 -26.69 20.92 18.09
N GLN A 42 -26.18 22.14 18.17
CA GLN A 42 -24.74 22.42 18.13
C GLN A 42 -23.98 21.70 19.25
N GLN A 43 -24.48 21.74 20.49
CA GLN A 43 -23.84 21.09 21.63
C GLN A 43 -23.81 19.57 21.47
N GLU A 44 -24.90 18.96 21.01
CA GLU A 44 -24.98 17.53 20.71
C GLU A 44 -23.97 17.14 19.62
N ARG A 45 -23.86 17.96 18.56
CA ARG A 45 -22.90 17.76 17.46
C ARG A 45 -21.45 17.81 17.95
N ILE A 46 -21.10 18.78 18.80
CA ILE A 46 -19.76 18.92 19.37
C ILE A 46 -19.43 17.77 20.33
N ALA A 47 -20.36 17.39 21.21
CA ALA A 47 -20.14 16.25 22.11
C ALA A 47 -19.93 14.93 21.34
N LYS A 48 -20.66 14.74 20.23
CA LYS A 48 -20.46 13.61 19.32
C LYS A 48 -19.09 13.67 18.63
N PHE A 49 -18.70 14.84 18.11
CA PHE A 49 -17.38 15.07 17.52
C PHE A 49 -16.25 14.66 18.46
N GLU A 50 -16.26 15.18 19.68
CA GLU A 50 -15.19 14.93 20.65
C GLU A 50 -15.05 13.44 20.94
N ASN A 51 -16.18 12.75 21.13
CA ASN A 51 -16.17 11.30 21.37
C ASN A 51 -15.62 10.54 20.16
N ASP A 52 -16.12 10.83 18.97
CA ASP A 52 -15.75 10.12 17.75
C ASP A 52 -14.28 10.39 17.36
N PHE A 53 -13.79 11.62 17.57
CA PHE A 53 -12.40 11.99 17.33
C PHE A 53 -11.43 11.18 18.20
N ILE A 54 -11.68 11.10 19.51
CA ILE A 54 -10.80 10.34 20.41
C ILE A 54 -10.86 8.84 20.10
N ARG A 55 -12.05 8.30 19.83
CA ARG A 55 -12.20 6.88 19.44
C ARG A 55 -11.48 6.58 18.14
N HIS A 56 -11.60 7.44 17.13
CA HIS A 56 -10.88 7.29 15.86
C HIS A 56 -9.37 7.24 16.07
N CYS A 57 -8.81 8.12 16.91
CA CYS A 57 -7.38 8.11 17.25
C CYS A 57 -6.97 6.79 17.93
N ILE A 58 -7.75 6.30 18.89
CA ILE A 58 -7.49 5.03 19.59
C ILE A 58 -7.53 3.84 18.62
N GLU A 59 -8.59 3.76 17.80
CA GLU A 59 -8.80 2.68 16.83
C GLU A 59 -7.70 2.62 15.77
N ASN A 60 -7.21 3.79 15.33
CA ASN A 60 -6.14 3.91 14.34
C ASN A 60 -4.72 3.94 14.95
N ARG A 61 -4.60 3.72 16.27
CA ARG A 61 -3.34 3.72 17.03
C ARG A 61 -2.52 5.00 16.85
N ILE A 62 -3.20 6.14 16.81
CA ILE A 62 -2.59 7.47 16.79
C ILE A 62 -2.38 7.88 18.24
N GLU A 63 -1.12 7.90 18.68
CA GLU A 63 -0.78 8.12 20.09
C GLU A 63 -0.57 9.60 20.42
N GLY A 64 -0.25 10.43 19.42
CA GLY A 64 -0.05 11.86 19.60
C GLY A 64 -0.67 12.67 18.48
N VAL A 65 -1.44 13.68 18.84
CA VAL A 65 -2.08 14.61 17.91
C VAL A 65 -1.80 16.04 18.32
N ALA A 66 -1.76 16.97 17.36
CA ALA A 66 -1.82 18.39 17.66
C ALA A 66 -3.04 19.03 16.99
N ILE A 67 -3.83 19.76 17.79
CA ILE A 67 -4.99 20.49 17.32
C ILE A 67 -4.54 21.90 16.95
N THR A 68 -4.68 22.27 15.69
CA THR A 68 -4.07 23.46 15.10
C THR A 68 -5.05 24.18 14.18
N ASP A 69 -6.24 24.51 14.71
CA ASP A 69 -7.22 25.30 13.98
C ASP A 69 -6.62 26.65 13.53
N HIS A 70 -7.12 27.18 12.41
CA HIS A 70 -6.70 28.50 11.94
C HIS A 70 -7.20 29.57 12.91
N ASN A 71 -6.29 30.32 13.51
CA ASN A 71 -6.59 31.46 14.38
C ASN A 71 -7.59 31.19 15.53
N ALA A 72 -7.71 29.94 15.99
CA ALA A 72 -8.64 29.54 17.07
C ALA A 72 -8.11 28.34 17.88
N GLY A 73 -8.65 28.14 19.09
CA GLY A 73 -8.21 27.06 20.00
C GLY A 73 -9.32 26.44 20.85
N ASP A 74 -10.58 26.84 20.65
CA ASP A 74 -11.70 26.54 21.53
C ASP A 74 -12.03 25.05 21.63
N ALA A 75 -11.75 24.27 20.58
CA ALA A 75 -12.05 22.84 20.53
C ALA A 75 -11.10 21.98 21.39
N ILE A 76 -9.95 22.53 21.80
CA ILE A 76 -8.90 21.81 22.53
C ILE A 76 -9.41 21.34 23.90
N ASP A 77 -10.07 22.24 24.64
CA ASP A 77 -10.48 21.97 26.02
C ASP A 77 -11.50 20.81 26.10
N GLY A 78 -12.48 20.79 25.19
CA GLY A 78 -13.48 19.72 25.10
C GLY A 78 -12.87 18.36 24.74
N LEU A 79 -11.92 18.35 23.79
CA LEU A 79 -11.17 17.14 23.43
C LEU A 79 -10.34 16.59 24.61
N LEU A 80 -9.71 17.46 25.41
CA LEU A 80 -8.96 17.07 26.60
C LEU A 80 -9.88 16.51 27.71
N VAL A 81 -11.08 17.07 27.89
CA VAL A 81 -12.09 16.51 28.80
C VAL A 81 -12.51 15.13 28.32
N LYS A 82 -12.89 14.98 27.05
CA LYS A 82 -13.32 13.70 26.49
C LYS A 82 -12.23 12.62 26.54
N ASN A 83 -10.98 13.00 26.27
CA ASN A 83 -9.85 12.08 26.37
C ASN A 83 -9.63 11.58 27.81
N ARG A 84 -9.83 12.44 28.82
CA ARG A 84 -9.78 12.04 30.24
C ARG A 84 -10.87 11.03 30.59
N GLU A 85 -12.10 11.25 30.12
CA GLU A 85 -13.21 10.31 30.30
C GLU A 85 -12.93 8.94 29.67
N LEU A 86 -12.19 8.91 28.55
CA LEU A 86 -11.78 7.70 27.85
C LEU A 86 -10.43 7.13 28.33
N GLY A 87 -9.90 7.63 29.45
CA GLY A 87 -8.71 7.06 30.11
C GLY A 87 -7.37 7.56 29.59
N ASN A 88 -7.31 8.76 29.00
CA ASN A 88 -6.11 9.44 28.51
C ASN A 88 -5.25 8.57 27.57
N LYS A 89 -5.88 7.95 26.59
CA LYS A 89 -5.21 7.03 25.65
C LYS A 89 -4.48 7.75 24.52
N VAL A 90 -4.81 9.01 24.26
CA VAL A 90 -4.23 9.84 23.20
C VAL A 90 -3.55 11.05 23.81
N THR A 91 -2.38 11.42 23.33
CA THR A 91 -1.74 12.68 23.72
C THR A 91 -2.24 13.78 22.81
N ILE A 92 -2.92 14.77 23.39
CA ILE A 92 -3.43 15.93 22.65
C ILE A 92 -2.53 17.11 22.97
N LEU A 93 -1.80 17.58 21.96
CA LEU A 93 -0.99 18.77 22.04
C LEU A 93 -1.82 19.98 21.62
N PRO A 94 -1.91 21.00 22.47
CA PRO A 94 -2.60 22.25 22.16
C PRO A 94 -1.77 23.05 21.16
N GLY A 95 -2.41 23.57 20.13
CA GLY A 95 -1.73 24.39 19.14
C GLY A 95 -2.66 25.34 18.40
N VAL A 96 -2.09 26.05 17.44
CA VAL A 96 -2.81 26.92 16.51
C VAL A 96 -2.03 27.01 15.20
N GLU A 97 -2.72 27.06 14.07
CA GLU A 97 -2.11 27.40 12.78
C GLU A 97 -2.34 28.89 12.48
N VAL A 98 -1.25 29.60 12.18
CA VAL A 98 -1.29 31.03 11.83
C VAL A 98 -0.48 31.27 10.57
N ALA A 99 -0.97 32.14 9.70
CA ALA A 99 -0.15 32.73 8.64
C ALA A 99 0.68 33.89 9.22
N SER A 100 1.79 34.22 8.56
CA SER A 100 2.51 35.49 8.76
C SER A 100 1.94 36.59 7.86
N ASP A 101 2.38 37.83 8.07
CA ASP A 101 2.12 38.95 7.16
C ASP A 101 2.44 38.63 5.68
N GLY A 102 3.51 37.87 5.44
CA GLY A 102 3.93 37.38 4.12
C GLY A 102 3.24 36.09 3.68
N GLY A 103 2.22 35.63 4.38
CA GLY A 103 1.40 34.46 4.02
C GLY A 103 2.00 33.09 4.36
N THR A 104 3.24 33.02 4.87
CA THR A 104 3.84 31.73 5.27
C THR A 104 3.15 31.21 6.53
N HIS A 105 2.69 29.96 6.51
CA HIS A 105 2.02 29.32 7.64
C HIS A 105 3.02 28.78 8.67
N LEU A 106 2.59 28.76 9.93
CA LEU A 106 3.29 28.20 11.07
C LEU A 106 2.31 27.46 11.97
N LEU A 107 2.69 26.28 12.44
CA LEU A 107 2.03 25.64 13.57
C LEU A 107 2.76 26.02 14.85
N ILE A 108 2.02 26.52 15.82
CA ILE A 108 2.53 26.88 17.15
C ILE A 108 1.97 25.86 18.14
N ILE A 109 2.82 24.95 18.60
CA ILE A 109 2.44 23.88 19.51
C ILE A 109 2.89 24.26 20.92
N PHE A 110 1.93 24.49 21.82
CA PHE A 110 2.21 24.99 23.16
C PHE A 110 2.62 23.85 24.11
N ASP A 111 3.53 24.14 25.04
CA ASP A 111 3.89 23.22 26.13
C ASP A 111 2.73 23.11 27.13
N PRO A 112 2.07 21.94 27.29
CA PRO A 112 1.00 21.77 28.25
C PRO A 112 1.41 22.03 29.70
N SER A 113 2.69 21.87 30.04
CA SER A 113 3.22 22.13 31.38
C SER A 113 3.44 23.62 31.66
N SER A 114 3.55 24.45 30.61
CA SER A 114 3.67 25.91 30.75
C SER A 114 2.42 26.54 31.37
N PHE A 115 1.27 25.90 31.17
CA PHE A 115 -0.01 26.22 31.79
C PHE A 115 0.08 26.22 33.32
N ILE A 116 0.78 25.25 33.90
CA ILE A 116 0.90 25.04 35.35
C ILE A 116 1.98 25.93 35.97
N ARG A 117 3.06 26.24 35.22
CA ARG A 117 4.26 26.89 35.79
C ARG A 117 4.23 28.42 35.78
N LYS A 118 3.40 29.05 34.95
CA LYS A 118 3.41 30.51 34.75
C LYS A 118 2.09 31.24 34.99
N ASN A 119 1.02 30.54 35.40
CA ASN A 119 -0.29 31.09 35.82
C ASN A 119 -0.71 32.40 35.12
N ARG A 120 -1.33 32.30 33.93
CA ARG A 120 -2.08 33.44 33.37
C ARG A 120 -3.51 33.10 32.92
N TRP A 121 -3.77 31.89 32.41
CA TRP A 121 -5.05 31.54 31.77
C TRP A 121 -5.55 30.16 32.21
N ASN A 122 -6.87 29.99 32.28
CA ASN A 122 -7.54 28.80 32.83
C ASN A 122 -8.07 27.84 31.76
N THR A 123 -7.94 28.17 30.48
CA THR A 123 -8.32 27.32 29.35
C THR A 123 -7.32 27.43 28.19
N TRP A 124 -7.30 26.43 27.30
CA TRP A 124 -6.54 26.53 26.06
C TRP A 124 -7.11 27.58 25.12
N ARG A 125 -8.43 27.76 25.11
CA ARG A 125 -9.08 28.89 24.45
C ARG A 125 -8.43 30.23 24.82
N GLU A 126 -8.38 30.57 26.11
CA GLU A 126 -7.80 31.83 26.59
C GLU A 126 -6.30 31.95 26.26
N THR A 127 -5.56 30.85 26.37
CA THR A 127 -4.12 30.83 26.08
C THR A 127 -3.86 31.13 24.60
N VAL A 128 -4.58 30.46 23.71
CA VAL A 128 -4.50 30.68 22.26
C VAL A 128 -4.99 32.08 21.92
N ASP A 129 -6.09 32.55 22.51
CA ASP A 129 -6.61 33.90 22.32
C ASP A 129 -5.59 34.97 22.68
N HIS A 130 -4.91 34.84 23.83
CA HIS A 130 -3.90 35.81 24.24
C HIS A 130 -2.65 35.78 23.36
N PHE A 131 -2.23 34.59 22.89
CA PHE A 131 -1.17 34.47 21.88
C PHE A 131 -1.55 35.18 20.58
N LEU A 132 -2.76 34.92 20.07
CA LEU A 132 -3.28 35.49 18.83
C LEU A 132 -3.44 37.00 18.93
N THR A 133 -4.02 37.53 20.00
CA THR A 133 -4.13 38.99 20.21
C THR A 133 -2.77 39.67 20.13
N ALA A 134 -1.72 39.05 20.68
CA ALA A 134 -0.40 39.64 20.68
C ALA A 134 0.31 39.64 19.31
N ILE A 135 -0.07 38.76 18.38
CA ILE A 135 0.48 38.76 17.02
C ILE A 135 -0.40 39.52 16.01
N PHE A 136 -1.72 39.59 16.24
CA PHE A 136 -2.65 40.31 15.38
C PHE A 136 -2.66 41.82 15.65
N THR A 137 -2.31 42.26 16.87
CA THR A 137 -2.19 43.69 17.23
C THR A 137 -3.37 44.52 16.72
N ASP A 138 -4.57 44.15 17.16
CA ASP A 138 -5.88 44.74 16.81
C ASP A 138 -6.43 44.40 15.41
N ASN A 139 -5.69 43.72 14.54
CA ASN A 139 -6.27 43.21 13.28
C ASN A 139 -7.35 42.16 13.56
N PRO A 140 -8.45 42.17 12.78
CA PRO A 140 -9.43 41.09 12.83
C PRO A 140 -8.77 39.76 12.48
N ARG A 141 -9.17 38.69 13.17
CA ARG A 141 -8.66 37.33 12.94
C ARG A 141 -9.37 36.60 11.82
N PHE A 142 -10.60 37.02 11.56
CA PHE A 142 -11.49 36.43 10.56
C PHE A 142 -12.26 37.53 9.86
N GLU A 143 -12.65 37.26 8.62
CA GLU A 143 -13.61 38.05 7.86
C GLU A 143 -14.70 37.12 7.31
N GLU A 144 -15.95 37.56 7.35
CA GLU A 144 -17.04 36.82 6.73
C GLU A 144 -17.00 37.00 5.21
N GLN A 145 -16.76 35.91 4.48
CA GLN A 145 -16.82 35.87 3.03
C GLN A 145 -17.72 34.72 2.58
N ASN A 146 -18.79 35.02 1.83
CA ASN A 146 -19.75 34.04 1.32
C ASN A 146 -20.36 33.14 2.41
N GLY A 147 -20.67 33.70 3.59
CA GLY A 147 -21.22 32.97 4.73
C GLY A 147 -20.23 32.03 5.41
N ARG A 148 -18.92 32.22 5.22
CA ARG A 148 -17.83 31.51 5.90
C ARG A 148 -16.90 32.50 6.58
N ASN A 149 -16.41 32.15 7.77
CA ASN A 149 -15.35 32.91 8.44
C ASN A 149 -14.00 32.53 7.86
N THR A 150 -13.46 33.35 6.96
CA THR A 150 -12.15 33.16 6.36
C THR A 150 -11.07 33.69 7.33
N PRO A 151 -10.03 32.91 7.65
CA PRO A 151 -8.95 33.38 8.51
C PRO A 151 -8.14 34.48 7.81
N LEU A 152 -7.78 35.51 8.57
CA LEU A 152 -6.93 36.62 8.12
C LEU A 152 -5.50 36.45 8.62
N ASN A 153 -4.58 37.16 7.96
CA ASN A 153 -3.18 37.19 8.37
C ASN A 153 -2.98 38.26 9.47
N PRO A 154 -2.15 37.99 10.49
CA PRO A 154 -1.70 39.00 11.43
C PRO A 154 -0.80 40.04 10.77
N ALA A 155 -0.63 41.19 11.40
CA ALA A 155 0.39 42.18 11.02
C ALA A 155 1.83 41.71 11.32
N SER A 156 1.99 40.63 12.08
CA SER A 156 3.28 40.12 12.51
C SER A 156 3.99 39.32 11.42
N SER A 157 5.27 39.63 11.24
CA SER A 157 6.22 38.84 10.46
C SER A 157 6.52 37.47 11.07
N ILE A 158 7.05 36.56 10.26
CA ILE A 158 7.47 35.21 10.68
C ILE A 158 8.36 35.27 11.93
N ASP A 159 9.34 36.18 11.96
CA ASP A 159 10.27 36.33 13.10
C ASP A 159 9.57 36.83 14.37
N GLN A 160 8.60 37.74 14.25
CA GLN A 160 7.81 38.22 15.39
C GLN A 160 6.94 37.08 15.96
N ILE A 161 6.33 36.27 15.09
CA ILE A 161 5.54 35.10 15.50
C ILE A 161 6.44 34.08 16.21
N ILE A 162 7.60 33.74 15.65
CA ILE A 162 8.57 32.80 16.28
C ILE A 162 9.05 33.34 17.63
N LYS A 163 9.39 34.63 17.71
CA LYS A 163 9.78 35.27 18.97
C LYS A 163 8.66 35.14 20.00
N LYS A 164 7.42 35.41 19.60
CA LYS A 164 6.28 35.30 20.51
C LYS A 164 6.05 33.86 20.95
N ALA A 165 6.12 32.89 20.04
CA ALA A 165 5.98 31.46 20.34
C ALA A 165 6.99 31.01 21.41
N LYS A 166 8.24 31.48 21.34
CA LYS A 166 9.27 31.18 22.35
C LYS A 166 8.92 31.70 23.75
N GLU A 167 8.22 32.81 23.87
CA GLU A 167 7.75 33.34 25.18
C GLU A 167 6.76 32.37 25.86
N TYR A 168 6.02 31.60 25.06
CA TYR A 168 5.08 30.55 25.50
C TYR A 168 5.72 29.17 25.60
N SER A 169 7.04 29.06 25.47
CA SER A 169 7.74 27.77 25.41
C SER A 169 7.20 26.85 24.29
N ALA A 170 6.63 27.43 23.22
CA ALA A 170 6.01 26.66 22.15
C ALA A 170 7.05 26.12 21.16
N ILE A 171 6.76 24.97 20.56
CA ILE A 171 7.45 24.43 19.40
C ILE A 171 6.83 25.05 18.14
N VAL A 172 7.68 25.46 17.21
CA VAL A 172 7.26 25.98 15.90
C VAL A 172 7.55 24.94 14.83
N ILE A 173 6.53 24.61 14.04
CA ILE A 173 6.62 23.72 12.88
C ILE A 173 6.24 24.53 11.65
N PHE A 174 6.97 24.38 10.55
CA PHE A 174 6.54 24.89 9.25
C PHE A 174 5.73 23.81 8.53
N PRO A 175 4.40 23.94 8.45
CA PRO A 175 3.56 22.98 7.76
C PRO A 175 3.76 23.08 6.24
N HIS A 176 3.43 22.00 5.52
CA HIS A 176 3.31 21.95 4.05
C HIS A 176 4.34 22.81 3.29
N VAL A 177 5.63 22.62 3.57
CA VAL A 177 6.71 23.56 3.21
C VAL A 177 6.87 23.84 1.72
N PHE A 178 6.31 23.00 0.85
CA PHE A 178 6.34 23.14 -0.61
C PHE A 178 5.11 23.86 -1.21
N SER A 179 4.10 24.18 -0.40
CA SER A 179 2.88 24.86 -0.85
C SER A 179 3.20 26.24 -1.42
N GLN A 180 2.63 26.55 -2.58
CA GLN A 180 2.79 27.85 -3.23
C GLN A 180 2.05 28.91 -2.41
N GLY A 181 2.70 30.05 -2.14
CA GLY A 181 2.15 31.15 -1.35
C GLY A 181 2.18 30.94 0.17
N THR A 182 1.98 29.72 0.67
CA THR A 182 1.85 29.45 2.12
C THR A 182 3.00 28.66 2.75
N GLY A 183 3.73 27.86 1.95
CA GLY A 183 4.82 27.04 2.45
C GLY A 183 6.14 27.81 2.60
N LEU A 184 6.96 27.42 3.57
CA LEU A 184 8.26 28.06 3.86
C LEU A 184 9.18 28.19 2.63
N PHE A 185 9.16 27.22 1.70
CA PHE A 185 10.01 27.29 0.51
C PHE A 185 9.52 28.28 -0.56
N SER A 186 8.32 28.84 -0.40
CA SER A 186 7.79 29.94 -1.20
C SER A 186 8.19 31.32 -0.65
N CYS A 187 8.62 31.39 0.61
CA CYS A 187 9.17 32.59 1.24
C CYS A 187 10.48 33.04 0.56
N ASP A 188 10.83 34.32 0.68
CA ASP A 188 12.09 34.85 0.15
C ASP A 188 13.31 34.17 0.79
N SER A 189 14.41 34.11 0.04
CA SER A 189 15.60 33.36 0.46
C SER A 189 16.24 33.89 1.75
N ARG A 190 16.16 35.21 2.02
CA ARG A 190 16.79 35.83 3.19
C ARG A 190 15.99 35.51 4.44
N THR A 191 14.67 35.70 4.40
CA THR A 191 13.77 35.37 5.51
C THR A 191 13.82 33.88 5.81
N ARG A 192 13.73 33.02 4.78
CA ARG A 192 13.87 31.57 4.95
C ARG A 192 15.17 31.19 5.65
N LYS A 193 16.31 31.75 5.21
CA LYS A 193 17.61 31.46 5.83
C LYS A 193 17.68 31.93 7.29
N ARG A 194 17.00 33.02 7.66
CA ARG A 194 16.96 33.51 9.05
C ARG A 194 16.16 32.56 9.94
N VAL A 195 14.97 32.13 9.51
CA VAL A 195 14.07 31.31 10.34
C VAL A 195 14.55 29.87 10.48
N LEU A 196 15.22 29.31 9.45
CA LEU A 196 15.83 27.98 9.51
C LEU A 196 17.00 27.89 10.51
N LYS A 197 17.57 29.02 10.94
CA LYS A 197 18.57 29.02 12.04
C LYS A 197 17.95 28.79 13.41
N THR A 198 16.63 28.98 13.54
CA THR A 198 15.94 28.94 14.84
C THR A 198 14.92 27.84 14.96
N CYS A 199 14.41 27.33 13.83
CA CYS A 199 13.37 26.31 13.78
C CYS A 199 13.77 25.26 12.75
N ASN A 200 13.70 23.99 13.13
CA ASN A 200 14.22 22.89 12.33
C ASN A 200 13.22 21.74 12.11
N ILE A 201 11.92 21.97 12.36
CA ILE A 201 10.86 21.00 12.06
C ILE A 201 10.09 21.46 10.82
N LEU A 202 10.10 20.62 9.78
CA LEU A 202 9.57 20.93 8.46
C LEU A 202 8.62 19.80 8.02
N ASP A 203 7.37 20.15 7.75
CA ASP A 203 6.40 19.19 7.24
C ASP A 203 6.40 19.15 5.71
N ILE A 204 6.73 17.99 5.15
CA ILE A 204 6.77 17.81 3.69
C ILE A 204 5.38 17.58 3.07
N ALA A 205 4.36 17.28 3.90
CA ALA A 205 2.93 17.15 3.58
C ALA A 205 2.63 16.37 2.28
N CYS A 206 3.25 15.21 2.09
CA CYS A 206 3.17 14.45 0.84
C CYS A 206 2.59 13.04 1.01
N VAL A 207 2.18 12.44 -0.11
CA VAL A 207 1.73 11.05 -0.15
C VAL A 207 2.91 10.07 -0.10
N GLN A 208 2.69 8.84 0.36
CA GLN A 208 3.73 7.84 0.62
C GLN A 208 4.75 7.67 -0.53
N ARG A 209 4.27 7.63 -1.78
CA ARG A 209 5.12 7.46 -2.98
C ARG A 209 6.09 8.62 -3.24
N ASP A 210 5.80 9.81 -2.71
CA ASP A 210 6.54 11.05 -2.97
C ASP A 210 7.50 11.42 -1.82
N ILE A 211 7.48 10.69 -0.69
CA ILE A 211 8.31 10.98 0.49
C ILE A 211 9.79 11.13 0.13
N GLN A 212 10.36 10.16 -0.60
CA GLN A 212 11.78 10.20 -0.97
C GLN A 212 12.07 11.43 -1.83
N LYS A 213 11.26 11.66 -2.86
CA LYS A 213 11.41 12.79 -3.79
C LYS A 213 11.34 14.13 -3.05
N LYS A 214 10.38 14.29 -2.13
CA LYS A 214 10.17 15.52 -1.35
C LYS A 214 11.24 15.73 -0.30
N THR A 215 11.69 14.66 0.35
CA THR A 215 12.83 14.69 1.28
C THR A 215 14.11 15.12 0.54
N ASP A 216 14.39 14.54 -0.64
CA ASP A 216 15.54 14.94 -1.46
C ASP A 216 15.45 16.39 -1.93
N GLU A 217 14.24 16.87 -2.26
CA GLU A 217 14.00 18.26 -2.61
C GLU A 217 14.27 19.20 -1.43
N ALA A 218 13.80 18.86 -0.22
CA ALA A 218 14.04 19.62 0.99
C ALA A 218 15.55 19.66 1.31
N ASN A 219 16.22 18.51 1.24
CA ASN A 219 17.67 18.39 1.42
C ASN A 219 18.43 19.33 0.48
N ARG A 220 18.11 19.34 -0.82
CA ARG A 220 18.74 20.25 -1.79
C ARG A 220 18.49 21.73 -1.46
N LYS A 221 17.28 22.09 -1.02
CA LYS A 221 16.96 23.48 -0.63
C LYS A 221 17.70 23.92 0.63
N LEU A 222 17.84 23.05 1.63
CA LEU A 222 18.59 23.31 2.87
C LEU A 222 20.09 23.44 2.62
N THR A 223 20.68 22.46 1.94
CA THR A 223 22.11 22.47 1.56
C THR A 223 22.45 23.65 0.67
N GLY A 224 21.58 24.00 -0.28
CA GLY A 224 21.71 25.21 -1.10
C GLY A 224 21.69 26.52 -0.30
N GLN A 225 21.21 26.51 0.95
CA GLN A 225 21.27 27.64 1.88
C GLN A 225 22.40 27.53 2.92
N GLY A 226 23.20 26.46 2.86
CA GLY A 226 24.35 26.21 3.75
C GLY A 226 23.99 25.53 5.07
N PHE A 227 22.90 24.77 5.12
CA PHE A 227 22.51 23.98 6.28
C PHE A 227 22.83 22.49 6.09
N ASP A 228 23.19 21.80 7.17
CA ASP A 228 23.18 20.33 7.19
C ASP A 228 21.74 19.87 7.37
N SER A 229 21.22 19.10 6.40
CA SER A 229 19.86 18.57 6.49
C SER A 229 19.67 17.57 7.62
N ASN A 230 20.74 16.98 8.16
CA ASN A 230 20.65 16.11 9.34
C ASN A 230 20.23 16.87 10.60
N ASP A 231 20.32 18.20 10.61
CA ASP A 231 19.85 19.03 11.73
C ASP A 231 18.33 19.30 11.67
N PHE A 232 17.63 18.82 10.65
CA PHE A 232 16.21 19.10 10.42
C PHE A 232 15.34 17.85 10.57
N ALA A 233 14.26 17.97 11.32
CA ALA A 233 13.21 16.98 11.42
C ALA A 233 12.23 17.16 10.24
N PHE A 234 12.25 16.25 9.29
CA PHE A 234 11.17 16.14 8.31
C PHE A 234 10.02 15.33 8.87
N ILE A 235 8.84 15.92 8.95
CA ILE A 235 7.62 15.25 9.37
C ILE A 235 6.62 15.20 8.21
N ASN A 236 5.55 14.44 8.39
CA ASN A 236 4.40 14.37 7.52
C ASN A 236 3.12 14.39 8.38
N THR A 237 2.20 15.31 8.10
CA THR A 237 0.93 15.46 8.82
C THR A 237 -0.26 15.43 7.86
N SER A 238 -1.46 15.18 8.38
CA SER A 238 -2.66 15.02 7.55
C SER A 238 -3.24 16.33 7.02
N ASP A 239 -3.07 17.45 7.73
CA ASP A 239 -3.79 18.71 7.48
C ASP A 239 -5.33 18.46 7.42
N SER A 240 -5.79 17.57 8.30
CA SER A 240 -7.14 16.99 8.25
C SER A 240 -8.23 17.99 8.61
N ARG A 241 -9.33 17.94 7.86
CA ARG A 241 -10.56 18.76 8.07
C ARG A 241 -11.80 17.87 8.19
N ARG A 242 -11.57 16.61 8.54
CA ARG A 242 -12.53 15.53 8.74
C ARG A 242 -11.91 14.53 9.72
N ILE A 243 -12.73 13.90 10.56
CA ILE A 243 -12.25 12.85 11.48
C ILE A 243 -11.60 11.71 10.68
N GLU A 244 -12.22 11.29 9.57
CA GLU A 244 -11.73 10.17 8.75
C GLU A 244 -10.33 10.40 8.17
N ASP A 245 -9.93 11.65 7.98
CA ASP A 245 -8.63 12.02 7.39
C ASP A 245 -7.50 12.05 8.45
N VAL A 246 -7.84 12.05 9.74
CA VAL A 246 -6.86 12.07 10.84
C VAL A 246 -6.00 10.82 10.78
N GLY A 247 -4.69 10.99 10.68
CA GLY A 247 -3.72 9.91 10.50
C GLY A 247 -3.64 9.33 9.08
N SER A 248 -4.28 9.95 8.07
CA SER A 248 -4.08 9.61 6.64
C SER A 248 -2.66 9.87 6.16
N LYS A 249 -2.01 10.87 6.77
CA LYS A 249 -0.56 11.09 6.78
C LYS A 249 -0.15 11.26 8.23
N PHE A 250 1.03 10.75 8.56
CA PHE A 250 1.52 10.71 9.94
C PHE A 250 3.03 10.54 9.93
N THR A 251 3.61 10.70 11.11
CA THR A 251 5.04 10.50 11.37
C THR A 251 5.24 9.52 12.52
N TRP A 252 6.18 8.60 12.38
CA TRP A 252 6.67 7.83 13.52
C TRP A 252 7.67 8.67 14.29
N ILE A 253 7.38 8.95 15.56
CA ILE A 253 8.30 9.64 16.46
C ILE A 253 8.70 8.71 17.59
N LYS A 254 10.01 8.52 17.77
CA LYS A 254 10.60 7.71 18.84
C LYS A 254 10.75 8.53 20.12
N ALA A 255 9.71 8.57 20.92
CA ALA A 255 9.68 9.27 22.20
C ALA A 255 8.48 8.82 23.04
N ASP A 256 8.43 9.24 24.30
CA ASP A 256 7.17 9.23 25.03
C ASP A 256 6.17 10.16 24.33
N ALA A 257 4.90 9.78 24.35
CA ALA A 257 3.82 10.60 23.79
C ALA A 257 3.55 11.78 24.74
N THR A 258 4.40 12.79 24.69
CA THR A 258 4.34 14.00 25.50
C THR A 258 4.95 15.16 24.72
N PHE A 259 4.71 16.40 25.16
CA PHE A 259 5.35 17.57 24.58
C PHE A 259 6.89 17.51 24.65
N GLU A 260 7.45 17.11 25.80
CA GLU A 260 8.91 16.96 25.94
C GLU A 260 9.47 15.82 25.10
N GLY A 261 8.68 14.78 24.85
CA GLY A 261 8.99 13.73 23.89
C GLY A 261 9.05 14.25 22.46
N LEU A 262 8.05 15.02 22.03
CA LEU A 262 8.05 15.71 20.72
C LEU A 262 9.27 16.63 20.60
N ARG A 263 9.59 17.40 21.64
CA ARG A 263 10.73 18.32 21.67
C ARG A 263 12.06 17.64 21.35
N GLN A 264 12.22 16.36 21.66
CA GLN A 264 13.46 15.63 21.37
C GLN A 264 13.79 15.57 19.87
N ILE A 265 12.80 15.67 18.97
CA ILE A 265 13.07 15.65 17.52
C ILE A 265 13.84 16.88 17.04
N ILE A 266 13.83 17.97 17.82
CA ILE A 266 14.64 19.16 17.54
C ILE A 266 16.13 18.87 17.72
N HIS A 267 16.47 17.97 18.66
CA HIS A 267 17.85 17.66 19.04
C HIS A 267 18.40 16.46 18.28
N GLU A 268 17.57 15.45 18.04
CA GLU A 268 17.97 14.18 17.43
C GLU A 268 17.03 13.75 16.29
N PRO A 269 16.81 14.61 15.27
CA PRO A 269 15.80 14.38 14.23
C PRO A 269 16.00 13.05 13.52
N LYS A 270 17.23 12.76 13.08
CA LYS A 270 17.58 11.57 12.30
C LYS A 270 17.29 10.25 13.01
N THR A 271 17.42 10.21 14.34
CA THR A 271 17.28 8.96 15.12
C THR A 271 15.88 8.82 15.74
N ARG A 272 15.07 9.87 15.68
CA ARG A 272 13.75 9.94 16.31
C ARG A 272 12.59 10.14 15.35
N VAL A 273 12.83 10.52 14.10
CA VAL A 273 11.78 10.77 13.13
C VAL A 273 11.87 9.80 11.98
N SER A 274 10.76 9.17 11.62
CA SER A 274 10.66 8.31 10.45
C SER A 274 9.32 8.48 9.75
N ILE A 275 9.36 8.69 8.44
CA ILE A 275 8.16 8.81 7.59
C ILE A 275 8.08 7.55 6.72
N GLN A 276 7.30 6.59 7.19
CA GLN A 276 7.07 5.32 6.51
C GLN A 276 5.75 4.70 6.97
N GLU A 277 5.21 3.78 6.17
CA GLU A 277 3.92 3.15 6.43
C GLU A 277 3.91 2.30 7.71
N ASN A 278 4.92 1.42 7.86
CA ASN A 278 5.03 0.49 9.00
C ASN A 278 5.90 1.09 10.11
N PRO A 279 5.68 0.72 11.39
CA PRO A 279 6.56 1.15 12.48
C PRO A 279 8.02 0.72 12.20
N PRO A 280 9.03 1.59 12.43
CA PRO A 280 10.41 1.21 12.25
C PRO A 280 10.80 0.01 13.13
N LEU A 281 11.46 -0.97 12.51
CA LEU A 281 11.91 -2.19 13.19
C LEU A 281 13.25 -1.97 13.88
N TYR A 282 13.40 -2.56 15.06
CA TYR A 282 14.69 -2.70 15.72
C TYR A 282 15.37 -3.97 15.19
N LEU A 283 16.49 -3.81 14.48
CA LEU A 283 17.16 -4.93 13.82
C LEU A 283 18.19 -5.65 14.71
N HIS A 284 18.58 -5.04 15.83
CA HIS A 284 19.54 -5.62 16.77
C HIS A 284 18.88 -6.52 17.81
N PRO A 285 19.63 -7.46 18.42
CA PRO A 285 19.16 -8.24 19.56
C PRO A 285 18.79 -7.36 20.75
N GLN A 286 17.67 -7.68 21.38
CA GLN A 286 17.07 -6.92 22.47
C GLN A 286 16.74 -7.84 23.64
N ILE A 287 16.97 -7.33 24.84
CA ILE A 287 16.33 -7.82 26.06
C ILE A 287 14.98 -7.12 26.13
N ILE A 288 13.88 -7.88 26.17
CA ILE A 288 12.52 -7.34 26.27
C ILE A 288 12.16 -7.16 27.74
N SER A 289 12.37 -8.21 28.53
CA SER A 289 12.03 -8.23 29.93
C SER A 289 12.85 -9.27 30.71
N ALA A 290 12.89 -9.10 32.03
CA ALA A 290 13.49 -10.04 32.97
C ALA A 290 12.62 -10.15 34.23
N LYS A 291 12.50 -11.36 34.77
CA LYS A 291 11.68 -11.67 35.94
C LYS A 291 12.34 -12.75 36.79
N LEU A 292 12.35 -12.55 38.10
CA LEU A 292 12.75 -13.60 39.05
C LEU A 292 11.53 -14.42 39.46
N LEU A 293 11.66 -15.74 39.29
CA LEU A 293 10.72 -16.75 39.76
C LEU A 293 11.21 -17.30 41.10
N ASN A 294 10.27 -17.66 41.96
CA ASN A 294 10.52 -18.19 43.31
C ASN A 294 11.32 -17.24 44.24
N ALA A 295 11.48 -15.97 43.89
CA ALA A 295 12.16 -15.00 44.74
C ALA A 295 11.37 -14.65 46.02
N SER A 296 10.04 -14.70 45.97
CA SER A 296 9.17 -14.34 47.10
C SER A 296 9.14 -15.36 48.24
N SER A 297 9.53 -16.61 47.99
CA SER A 297 9.66 -17.64 49.03
C SER A 297 10.97 -17.51 49.82
N TYR A 298 11.83 -16.56 49.44
CA TYR A 298 13.04 -16.25 50.16
C TYR A 298 12.74 -15.81 51.60
N GLN A 299 13.23 -16.58 52.57
CA GLN A 299 13.34 -16.18 53.96
C GLN A 299 14.82 -16.22 54.34
N SER A 300 15.40 -15.08 54.70
CA SER A 300 16.82 -15.05 55.04
C SER A 300 17.09 -15.92 56.27
N LYS A 301 18.01 -16.88 56.16
CA LYS A 301 18.50 -17.67 57.30
C LYS A 301 19.60 -16.94 58.10
N LYS A 302 20.14 -15.84 57.58
CA LYS A 302 21.21 -15.03 58.19
C LYS A 302 20.79 -13.55 58.22
N SER A 303 21.10 -12.81 59.27
CA SER A 303 20.71 -11.38 59.43
C SER A 303 21.28 -10.43 58.37
N ASP A 304 22.19 -10.89 57.53
CA ASP A 304 23.09 -10.03 56.77
C ASP A 304 22.65 -9.78 55.32
N PHE A 305 21.53 -10.40 54.89
CA PHE A 305 21.03 -10.25 53.53
C PHE A 305 19.58 -9.74 53.51
N PRO A 306 19.30 -8.61 52.83
CA PRO A 306 17.95 -8.10 52.71
C PRO A 306 17.09 -9.05 51.85
N PRO A 307 15.76 -9.08 52.07
CA PRO A 307 14.85 -9.87 51.25
C PRO A 307 14.92 -9.45 49.78
N ILE A 308 14.72 -10.40 48.87
CA ILE A 308 14.64 -10.11 47.43
C ILE A 308 13.30 -9.42 47.16
N THR A 309 13.34 -8.13 46.88
CA THR A 309 12.14 -7.32 46.62
C THR A 309 11.74 -7.29 45.15
N LEU A 310 12.57 -7.82 44.25
CA LEU A 310 12.28 -7.85 42.82
C LEU A 310 11.35 -9.03 42.48
N THR A 311 10.05 -8.79 42.57
CA THR A 311 8.99 -9.79 42.30
C THR A 311 8.21 -9.51 41.01
N LYS A 312 8.38 -8.32 40.44
CA LYS A 312 7.72 -7.91 39.19
C LYS A 312 8.67 -8.07 38.01
N GLU A 313 8.08 -8.33 36.86
CA GLU A 313 8.78 -8.29 35.59
C GLU A 313 9.26 -6.86 35.30
N ILE A 314 10.55 -6.73 34.95
CA ILE A 314 11.15 -5.48 34.49
C ILE A 314 11.19 -5.53 32.97
N PHE A 315 10.75 -4.45 32.33
CA PHE A 315 10.85 -4.29 30.89
C PHE A 315 12.01 -3.36 30.54
N PHE A 316 12.68 -3.66 29.43
CA PHE A 316 13.85 -2.93 28.98
C PHE A 316 13.51 -2.16 27.70
N SER A 317 14.19 -1.02 27.55
CA SER A 317 14.14 -0.26 26.32
C SER A 317 14.80 -1.05 25.19
N PRO A 318 14.25 -1.01 23.96
CA PRO A 318 14.90 -1.55 22.78
C PRO A 318 16.32 -1.04 22.57
N ASN A 319 16.63 0.18 23.03
CA ASN A 319 17.95 0.78 22.83
C ASN A 319 18.81 0.67 24.10
N LEU A 320 18.96 1.76 24.84
CA LEU A 320 19.76 1.81 26.06
C LEU A 320 18.86 1.75 27.28
N THR A 321 19.17 0.84 28.20
CA THR A 321 18.58 0.84 29.56
C THR A 321 19.68 1.08 30.58
N THR A 322 19.52 2.11 31.42
CA THR A 322 20.44 2.40 32.53
C THR A 322 19.76 2.08 33.85
N ILE A 323 20.35 1.18 34.64
CA ILE A 323 19.84 0.80 35.96
C ILE A 323 20.56 1.63 37.02
N ILE A 324 19.82 2.51 37.71
CA ILE A 324 20.36 3.45 38.72
C ILE A 324 19.75 3.15 40.08
N GLY A 325 20.52 3.34 41.14
CA GLY A 325 20.06 3.10 42.52
C GLY A 325 21.21 3.05 43.52
N PRO A 326 20.92 3.03 44.83
CA PRO A 326 21.94 3.05 45.87
C PRO A 326 22.84 1.80 45.85
N ARG A 327 23.96 1.85 46.59
CA ARG A 327 24.82 0.68 46.79
C ARG A 327 24.00 -0.47 47.40
N ALA A 328 24.32 -1.70 47.01
CA ALA A 328 23.61 -2.92 47.43
C ALA A 328 22.12 -3.05 46.99
N ALA A 329 21.60 -2.19 46.12
CA ALA A 329 20.24 -2.30 45.57
C ALA A 329 20.04 -3.47 44.56
N GLY A 330 20.99 -4.39 44.41
CA GLY A 330 20.86 -5.54 43.49
C GLY A 330 21.11 -5.26 42.01
N LYS A 331 21.61 -4.07 41.62
CA LYS A 331 21.83 -3.69 40.22
C LYS A 331 22.75 -4.67 39.46
N THR A 332 23.95 -4.92 40.01
CA THR A 332 24.93 -5.84 39.41
C THR A 332 24.39 -7.27 39.37
N VAL A 333 23.67 -7.69 40.42
CA VAL A 333 23.03 -9.02 40.49
C VAL A 333 22.06 -9.21 39.33
N LEU A 334 21.22 -8.21 39.03
CA LEU A 334 20.26 -8.28 37.93
C LEU A 334 20.96 -8.39 36.56
N VAL A 335 21.97 -7.56 36.30
CA VAL A 335 22.71 -7.61 35.02
C VAL A 335 23.45 -8.94 34.87
N GLU A 336 24.02 -9.46 35.95
CA GLU A 336 24.71 -10.75 35.96
C GLU A 336 23.75 -11.93 35.74
N LEU A 337 22.55 -11.90 36.32
CA LEU A 337 21.50 -12.90 36.08
C LEU A 337 21.01 -12.90 34.62
N ILE A 338 20.90 -11.73 34.00
CA ILE A 338 20.58 -11.64 32.56
C ILE A 338 21.74 -12.21 31.73
N GLY A 339 22.97 -11.84 32.06
CA GLY A 339 24.17 -12.39 31.42
C GLY A 339 24.29 -13.91 31.56
N TYR A 340 23.90 -14.44 32.71
CA TYR A 340 23.83 -15.88 32.97
C TYR A 340 22.87 -16.61 32.02
N VAL A 341 21.69 -16.05 31.75
CA VAL A 341 20.75 -16.62 30.77
C VAL A 341 21.25 -16.44 29.33
N ALA A 342 21.88 -15.31 29.02
CA ALA A 342 22.49 -15.08 27.71
C ALA A 342 23.70 -16.00 27.45
N ASN A 343 24.35 -16.49 28.51
CA ASN A 343 25.49 -17.41 28.49
C ASN A 343 26.56 -17.12 27.43
N ARG A 344 26.82 -15.83 27.21
CA ARG A 344 27.92 -15.33 26.38
C ARG A 344 28.62 -14.23 27.15
N PHE A 345 29.91 -14.43 27.33
CA PHE A 345 30.75 -13.57 28.15
C PHE A 345 31.86 -13.03 27.28
N SER A 346 32.31 -11.82 27.60
CA SER A 346 33.56 -11.33 27.04
C SER A 346 34.70 -12.32 27.28
N THR A 347 35.61 -12.35 26.30
CA THR A 347 36.82 -13.17 26.25
C THR A 347 37.84 -12.82 27.35
N ASP A 348 37.67 -11.72 28.09
CA ASP A 348 38.56 -11.36 29.21
C ASP A 348 38.44 -12.37 30.36
N LYS A 349 39.54 -13.09 30.63
CA LYS A 349 39.66 -14.13 31.66
C LYS A 349 40.07 -13.61 33.05
N ARG A 350 40.36 -12.31 33.19
CA ARG A 350 40.88 -11.73 34.44
C ARG A 350 39.82 -11.61 35.52
N ASP A 351 38.56 -11.46 35.14
CA ASP A 351 37.45 -11.41 36.09
C ASP A 351 36.77 -12.77 36.19
N LYS A 352 36.46 -13.17 37.43
CA LYS A 352 35.54 -14.27 37.68
C LYS A 352 34.19 -13.92 37.07
N LYS A 353 33.72 -14.75 36.13
CA LYS A 353 32.38 -14.60 35.55
C LYS A 353 31.37 -15.21 36.52
N LEU A 354 30.24 -14.54 36.70
CA LEU A 354 29.09 -15.00 37.50
C LEU A 354 29.28 -15.22 39.03
N PRO A 355 30.07 -14.41 39.77
CA PRO A 355 30.27 -14.61 41.21
C PRO A 355 28.99 -14.47 42.07
N LEU A 356 28.06 -13.59 41.67
CA LEU A 356 26.81 -13.36 42.39
C LEU A 356 25.79 -14.46 42.08
N VAL A 357 25.78 -15.00 40.86
CA VAL A 357 24.95 -16.18 40.52
C VAL A 357 25.43 -17.42 41.25
N GLU A 358 26.75 -17.64 41.35
CA GLU A 358 27.30 -18.72 42.19
C GLU A 358 26.95 -18.56 43.67
N PHE A 359 26.94 -17.32 44.18
CA PHE A 359 26.48 -17.05 45.55
C PHE A 359 25.00 -17.42 45.71
N LEU A 360 24.13 -16.96 44.80
CA LEU A 360 22.70 -17.29 44.81
C LEU A 360 22.45 -18.79 44.69
N SER A 361 23.24 -19.52 43.91
CA SER A 361 23.07 -20.97 43.75
C SER A 361 23.33 -21.75 45.05
N LYS A 362 24.23 -21.25 45.91
CA LYS A 362 24.57 -21.86 47.19
C LYS A 362 23.59 -21.49 48.30
N GLU A 363 23.18 -20.23 48.35
CA GLU A 363 22.32 -19.74 49.43
C GLU A 363 20.82 -19.90 49.11
N PHE A 364 20.43 -19.81 47.83
CA PHE A 364 19.03 -19.76 47.35
C PHE A 364 18.84 -20.48 46.00
N SER A 365 19.12 -21.80 45.99
CA SER A 365 19.11 -22.65 44.79
C SER A 365 17.80 -22.68 44.00
N ASP A 366 16.67 -22.34 44.64
CA ASP A 366 15.34 -22.41 44.05
C ASP A 366 14.99 -21.21 43.16
N ILE A 367 15.81 -20.15 43.20
CA ILE A 367 15.63 -18.98 42.35
C ILE A 367 15.80 -19.38 40.89
N GLU A 368 14.90 -18.89 40.05
CA GLU A 368 15.00 -19.03 38.61
C GLU A 368 14.85 -17.65 37.96
N ILE A 369 15.69 -17.39 36.97
CA ILE A 369 15.62 -16.16 36.18
C ILE A 369 14.95 -16.48 34.84
N GLU A 370 13.90 -15.74 34.54
CA GLU A 370 13.21 -15.74 33.24
C GLU A 370 13.61 -14.47 32.49
N VAL A 371 14.11 -14.60 31.27
CA VAL A 371 14.47 -13.46 30.41
C VAL A 371 13.84 -13.67 29.03
N THR A 372 13.17 -12.63 28.57
CA THR A 372 12.56 -12.58 27.24
C THR A 372 13.44 -11.76 26.31
N PHE A 373 13.75 -12.33 25.15
CA PHE A 373 14.61 -11.76 24.14
C PHE A 373 13.89 -11.67 22.80
N GLN A 374 14.39 -10.77 21.95
CA GLN A 374 14.00 -10.68 20.54
C GLN A 374 15.23 -10.34 19.71
N SER A 375 15.44 -11.02 18.57
CA SER A 375 16.54 -10.74 17.65
C SER A 375 15.99 -10.22 16.33
N GLY A 376 16.08 -8.91 16.11
CA GLY A 376 15.56 -8.29 14.89
C GLY A 376 14.05 -8.56 14.70
N ALA A 377 13.70 -9.11 13.54
CA ALA A 377 12.33 -9.48 13.17
C ALA A 377 11.93 -10.92 13.59
N GLU A 378 12.79 -11.64 14.30
CA GLU A 378 12.51 -12.99 14.78
C GLU A 378 11.44 -12.98 15.89
N GLU A 379 10.86 -14.16 16.13
CA GLU A 379 9.88 -14.35 17.20
C GLU A 379 10.49 -14.10 18.59
N VAL A 380 9.65 -13.57 19.47
CA VAL A 380 10.03 -13.35 20.87
C VAL A 380 10.23 -14.69 21.55
N THR A 381 11.40 -14.89 22.16
CA THR A 381 11.73 -16.12 22.87
C THR A 381 11.94 -15.83 24.34
N THR A 382 11.41 -16.70 25.21
CA THR A 382 11.62 -16.61 26.65
C THR A 382 12.44 -17.80 27.13
N LEU A 383 13.52 -17.52 27.85
CA LEU A 383 14.39 -18.53 28.45
C LEU A 383 14.26 -18.45 29.97
N LYS A 384 14.16 -19.61 30.61
CA LYS A 384 14.21 -19.74 32.06
C LYS A 384 15.43 -20.55 32.45
N ARG A 385 16.13 -20.13 33.50
CA ARG A 385 17.32 -20.82 33.99
C ARG A 385 17.38 -20.76 35.53
N PRO A 386 17.36 -21.90 36.23
CA PRO A 386 17.52 -21.90 37.68
C PRO A 386 18.98 -21.63 38.05
N VAL A 387 19.21 -20.91 39.15
CA VAL A 387 20.58 -20.56 39.58
C VAL A 387 21.38 -21.78 40.05
N LYS A 388 20.73 -22.86 40.49
CA LYS A 388 21.40 -24.11 40.87
C LYS A 388 22.21 -24.75 39.72
N GLU A 389 21.88 -24.43 38.47
CA GLU A 389 22.54 -24.93 37.25
C GLU A 389 23.65 -23.97 36.76
N TRP A 390 24.19 -23.14 37.65
CA TRP A 390 25.12 -22.07 37.28
C TRP A 390 26.38 -22.56 36.55
N ASN A 391 26.79 -23.80 36.83
CA ASN A 391 27.98 -24.45 36.29
C ASN A 391 27.67 -25.52 35.23
N ASP A 392 26.45 -25.55 34.67
CA ASP A 392 26.14 -26.46 33.57
C ASP A 392 26.98 -26.13 32.31
N PRO A 393 27.91 -27.03 31.90
CA PRO A 393 28.78 -26.78 30.76
C PRO A 393 28.08 -26.99 29.41
N PHE A 394 26.87 -27.55 29.39
CA PHE A 394 26.12 -27.86 28.17
C PHE A 394 25.09 -26.80 27.80
N TYR A 395 24.81 -25.85 28.70
CA TYR A 395 23.87 -24.78 28.42
C TYR A 395 24.38 -23.89 27.28
N THR A 396 23.55 -23.68 26.27
CA THR A 396 23.82 -22.73 25.18
C THR A 396 22.64 -21.79 25.02
N SER A 397 22.94 -20.51 24.77
CA SER A 397 21.92 -19.52 24.45
C SER A 397 21.94 -19.22 22.95
N PRO A 398 20.78 -19.23 22.28
CA PRO A 398 20.70 -18.85 20.87
C PRO A 398 20.98 -17.35 20.68
N PHE A 399 20.84 -16.53 21.73
CA PHE A 399 20.96 -15.08 21.65
C PHE A 399 22.41 -14.60 21.60
N LYS A 400 22.65 -13.59 20.76
CA LYS A 400 23.95 -12.92 20.62
C LYS A 400 24.07 -11.71 21.56
N ILE A 401 23.85 -11.92 22.86
CA ILE A 401 23.98 -10.87 23.89
C ILE A 401 25.18 -11.19 24.76
N GLU A 402 26.11 -10.25 24.88
CA GLU A 402 27.36 -10.45 25.61
C GLU A 402 27.31 -9.75 26.98
N TYR A 403 27.69 -10.47 28.03
CA TYR A 403 27.87 -9.91 29.38
C TYR A 403 29.32 -9.49 29.63
N TRP A 404 29.46 -8.28 30.15
CA TRP A 404 30.73 -7.66 30.50
C TRP A 404 30.75 -7.37 31.99
N ALA A 405 31.80 -7.82 32.67
CA ALA A 405 31.94 -7.60 34.10
C ALA A 405 32.30 -6.13 34.39
N GLN A 406 31.94 -5.64 35.58
CA GLN A 406 32.23 -4.26 35.97
C GLN A 406 33.73 -3.94 35.91
N GLY A 407 34.59 -4.80 36.48
CA GLY A 407 36.03 -4.61 36.49
C GLY A 407 36.63 -4.58 35.08
N GLU A 408 36.04 -5.31 34.14
CA GLU A 408 36.42 -5.30 32.74
C GLU A 408 36.11 -3.96 32.07
N ILE A 409 34.87 -3.47 32.24
CA ILE A 409 34.46 -2.16 31.73
C ILE A 409 35.35 -1.06 32.30
N GLU A 410 35.64 -1.10 33.62
CA GLU A 410 36.52 -0.13 34.27
C GLU A 410 37.93 -0.16 33.69
N ARG A 411 38.51 -1.36 33.46
CA ARG A 411 39.85 -1.49 32.85
C ARG A 411 39.91 -0.96 31.43
N ILE A 412 38.89 -1.23 30.61
CA ILE A 412 38.84 -0.77 29.21
C ILE A 412 38.62 0.75 29.17
N ALA A 413 37.72 1.27 30.01
CA ALA A 413 37.37 2.69 30.06
C ALA A 413 38.41 3.56 30.81
N ASN A 414 39.46 2.96 31.38
CA ASN A 414 40.45 3.66 32.19
C ASN A 414 41.32 4.64 31.38
N SER A 415 41.44 4.47 30.06
CA SER A 415 42.09 5.46 29.19
C SER A 415 41.57 5.40 27.75
N SER A 416 41.69 6.52 27.03
CA SER A 416 41.37 6.58 25.59
C SER A 416 42.17 5.56 24.77
N ASN A 417 43.42 5.30 25.14
CA ASN A 417 44.27 4.32 24.47
C ASN A 417 43.74 2.90 24.66
N GLN A 418 43.34 2.53 25.87
CA GLN A 418 42.75 1.21 26.14
C GLN A 418 41.43 0.99 25.41
N ILE A 419 40.60 2.04 25.29
CA ILE A 419 39.39 2.02 24.45
C ILE A 419 39.78 1.80 22.98
N SER A 420 40.75 2.56 22.47
CA SER A 420 41.21 2.46 21.07
C SER A 420 41.78 1.06 20.78
N ASP A 421 42.67 0.55 21.62
CA ASP A 421 43.26 -0.78 21.49
C ASP A 421 42.18 -1.86 21.47
N TYR A 422 41.18 -1.74 22.35
CA TYR A 422 40.07 -2.68 22.37
C TYR A 422 39.25 -2.63 21.08
N ILE A 423 38.91 -1.42 20.59
CA ILE A 423 38.18 -1.22 19.34
C ILE A 423 38.99 -1.76 18.16
N GLU A 424 40.28 -1.48 18.10
CA GLU A 424 41.17 -1.95 17.03
C GLU A 424 41.26 -3.49 17.00
N GLN A 425 41.47 -4.11 18.16
CA GLN A 425 41.65 -5.55 18.25
C GLN A 425 40.34 -6.33 18.00
N ASN A 426 39.20 -5.81 18.46
CA ASN A 426 37.94 -6.57 18.47
C ASN A 426 36.92 -6.11 17.42
N TRP A 427 36.96 -4.85 16.97
CA TRP A 427 35.93 -4.26 16.09
C TRP A 427 36.48 -3.79 14.74
N LEU A 428 37.69 -3.22 14.70
CA LEU A 428 38.32 -2.70 13.47
C LEU A 428 39.37 -3.64 12.89
N ASN A 429 39.43 -4.90 13.32
CA ASN A 429 40.31 -5.88 12.70
C ASN A 429 40.07 -5.87 11.18
N SER A 430 41.15 -5.70 10.41
CA SER A 430 41.13 -5.47 8.96
C SER A 430 40.28 -6.49 8.22
N ASP A 431 40.21 -7.72 8.73
CA ASP A 431 39.42 -8.79 8.15
C ASP A 431 37.91 -8.56 8.30
N PHE A 432 37.45 -8.08 9.45
CA PHE A 432 36.04 -7.75 9.67
C PHE A 432 35.61 -6.59 8.77
N LEU A 433 36.38 -5.49 8.76
CA LEU A 433 36.08 -4.33 7.91
C LEU A 433 36.09 -4.68 6.42
N THR A 434 37.06 -5.50 5.99
CA THR A 434 37.13 -5.97 4.60
C THR A 434 35.96 -6.88 4.24
N LYS A 435 35.57 -7.78 5.15
CA LYS A 435 34.41 -8.66 4.97
C LYS A 435 33.11 -7.87 4.90
N THR A 436 32.87 -6.97 5.84
CA THR A 436 31.68 -6.12 5.86
C THR A 436 31.61 -5.23 4.64
N LYS A 437 32.74 -4.65 4.19
CA LYS A 437 32.78 -3.89 2.93
C LYS A 437 32.36 -4.75 1.73
N ARG A 438 32.90 -5.97 1.60
CA ARG A 438 32.52 -6.91 0.53
C ARG A 438 31.04 -7.31 0.59
N GLU A 439 30.51 -7.53 1.80
CA GLU A 439 29.09 -7.83 2.00
C GLU A 439 28.21 -6.64 1.56
N ILE A 440 28.57 -5.41 1.96
CA ILE A 440 27.86 -4.18 1.53
C ILE A 440 27.90 -4.04 0.01
N GLU A 441 29.06 -4.21 -0.62
CA GLU A 441 29.20 -4.14 -2.08
C GLU A 441 28.36 -5.21 -2.79
N THR A 442 28.24 -6.40 -2.20
CA THR A 442 27.43 -7.51 -2.72
C THR A 442 25.94 -7.19 -2.61
N LEU A 443 25.49 -6.76 -1.42
CA LEU A 443 24.10 -6.32 -1.19
C LEU A 443 23.71 -5.14 -2.07
N GLN A 444 24.61 -4.18 -2.32
CA GLN A 444 24.37 -3.07 -3.24
C GLN A 444 24.15 -3.56 -4.68
N LYS A 445 24.95 -4.54 -5.15
CA LYS A 445 24.76 -5.15 -6.47
C LYS A 445 23.43 -5.90 -6.55
N GLU A 446 23.09 -6.67 -5.52
CA GLU A 446 21.82 -7.39 -5.43
C GLU A 446 20.62 -6.43 -5.43
N MET A 447 20.65 -5.37 -4.60
CA MET A 447 19.61 -4.33 -4.58
C MET A 447 19.45 -3.65 -5.93
N LYS A 448 20.56 -3.35 -6.63
CA LYS A 448 20.51 -2.74 -7.97
C LYS A 448 19.85 -3.68 -8.98
N SER A 449 20.19 -4.97 -8.94
CA SER A 449 19.57 -6.01 -9.76
C SER A 449 18.07 -6.15 -9.46
N LEU A 450 17.69 -6.26 -8.18
CA LEU A 450 16.30 -6.32 -7.70
C LEU A 450 15.51 -5.09 -8.15
N ARG A 451 16.05 -3.89 -8.00
CA ARG A 451 15.40 -2.64 -8.46
C ARG A 451 15.21 -2.63 -9.98
N GLY A 452 16.19 -3.13 -10.74
CA GLY A 452 16.05 -3.31 -12.19
C GLY A 452 14.90 -4.27 -12.53
N ASN A 453 14.85 -5.42 -11.88
CA ASN A 453 13.80 -6.42 -12.09
C ASN A 453 12.41 -5.89 -11.72
N TYR A 454 12.28 -5.19 -10.60
CA TYR A 454 11.00 -4.56 -10.19
C TYR A 454 10.58 -3.45 -11.16
N SER A 455 11.52 -2.64 -11.65
CA SER A 455 11.23 -1.60 -12.65
C SER A 455 10.72 -2.22 -13.95
N ASN A 456 11.36 -3.30 -14.42
CA ASN A 456 10.91 -4.06 -15.59
C ASN A 456 9.51 -4.67 -15.36
N LYS A 457 9.27 -5.27 -14.19
CA LYS A 457 7.95 -5.83 -13.84
C LYS A 457 6.86 -4.76 -13.82
N LEU A 458 7.15 -3.59 -13.25
CA LEU A 458 6.22 -2.46 -13.21
C LEU A 458 5.95 -1.90 -14.62
N GLN A 459 6.99 -1.82 -15.47
CA GLN A 459 6.85 -1.40 -16.87
C GLN A 459 5.97 -2.37 -17.66
N ILE A 460 6.18 -3.68 -17.50
CA ILE A 460 5.32 -4.73 -18.06
C ILE A 460 3.87 -4.59 -17.57
N GLU A 461 3.66 -4.27 -16.29
CA GLU A 461 2.32 -4.14 -15.71
C GLU A 461 1.58 -2.87 -16.18
N ILE A 462 2.31 -1.75 -16.36
CA ILE A 462 1.79 -0.53 -17.00
C ILE A 462 1.42 -0.81 -18.45
N GLU A 463 2.30 -1.49 -19.20
CA GLU A 463 2.08 -1.84 -20.60
C GLU A 463 0.90 -2.81 -20.74
N LYS A 464 0.77 -3.80 -19.84
CA LYS A 464 -0.40 -4.67 -19.75
C LYS A 464 -1.70 -3.88 -19.53
N LYS A 465 -1.72 -2.91 -18.60
CA LYS A 465 -2.90 -2.07 -18.37
C LYS A 465 -3.24 -1.20 -19.58
N LYS A 466 -2.24 -0.66 -20.29
CA LYS A 466 -2.44 0.07 -21.54
C LYS A 466 -3.04 -0.84 -22.62
N LEU A 467 -2.44 -2.02 -22.84
CA LEU A 467 -2.94 -3.01 -23.79
C LEU A 467 -4.34 -3.52 -23.42
N GLU A 468 -4.68 -3.66 -22.14
CA GLU A 468 -6.03 -4.00 -21.69
C GLU A 468 -7.04 -2.87 -21.96
N ALA A 469 -6.64 -1.61 -21.79
CA ALA A 469 -7.49 -0.46 -22.11
C ALA A 469 -7.71 -0.33 -23.63
N GLU A 470 -6.65 -0.48 -24.42
CA GLU A 470 -6.70 -0.51 -25.88
C GLU A 470 -7.54 -1.69 -26.37
N ARG A 471 -7.36 -2.89 -25.81
CA ARG A 471 -8.19 -4.06 -26.09
C ARG A 471 -9.66 -3.79 -25.79
N LYS A 472 -10.00 -3.16 -24.66
CA LYS A 472 -11.40 -2.80 -24.33
C LYS A 472 -11.97 -1.77 -25.29
N GLN A 473 -11.19 -0.78 -25.73
CA GLN A 473 -11.61 0.18 -26.75
C GLN A 473 -11.83 -0.51 -28.10
N ILE A 474 -10.93 -1.40 -28.51
CA ILE A 474 -11.05 -2.21 -29.73
C ILE A 474 -12.26 -3.13 -29.63
N GLU A 475 -12.49 -3.83 -28.52
CA GLU A 475 -13.68 -4.67 -28.29
C GLU A 475 -14.97 -3.85 -28.37
N ALA A 476 -15.00 -2.64 -27.81
CA ALA A 476 -16.15 -1.74 -27.92
C ALA A 476 -16.40 -1.26 -29.36
N TYR A 477 -15.34 -0.95 -30.11
CA TYR A 477 -15.43 -0.54 -31.52
C TYR A 477 -15.84 -1.72 -32.42
N PHE A 478 -15.29 -2.90 -32.16
CA PHE A 478 -15.58 -4.16 -32.84
C PHE A 478 -17.02 -4.63 -32.59
N ASN A 479 -17.55 -4.47 -31.38
CA ASN A 479 -18.96 -4.76 -31.07
C ASN A 479 -19.92 -3.78 -31.76
N LYS A 480 -19.52 -2.52 -31.96
CA LYS A 480 -20.29 -1.54 -32.75
C LYS A 480 -20.29 -1.88 -34.25
N LEU A 481 -19.14 -2.22 -34.83
CA LEU A 481 -19.03 -2.60 -36.24
C LEU A 481 -19.76 -3.93 -36.56
N LYS A 482 -19.69 -4.90 -35.63
CA LYS A 482 -20.38 -6.19 -35.74
C LYS A 482 -21.91 -6.12 -35.74
N ALA A 483 -22.54 -5.05 -35.25
CA ALA A 483 -23.99 -4.97 -35.17
C ALA A 483 -24.65 -4.52 -36.49
N GLU A 484 -24.01 -3.62 -37.24
CA GLU A 484 -24.63 -2.94 -38.39
C GLU A 484 -24.30 -3.63 -39.73
N GLU A 485 -23.02 -3.97 -40.00
CA GLU A 485 -22.61 -4.66 -41.24
C GLU A 485 -23.05 -6.14 -41.27
N TYR A 486 -22.96 -6.85 -40.13
CA TYR A 486 -23.39 -8.24 -40.01
C TYR A 486 -24.90 -8.41 -40.25
N LYS A 487 -25.73 -7.47 -39.77
CA LYS A 487 -27.19 -7.48 -39.99
C LYS A 487 -27.56 -7.32 -41.47
N GLN A 488 -26.84 -6.46 -42.20
CA GLN A 488 -27.13 -6.22 -43.61
C GLN A 488 -26.69 -7.41 -44.50
N ILE A 489 -25.52 -8.00 -44.23
CA ILE A 489 -25.00 -9.14 -45.01
C ILE A 489 -25.79 -10.42 -44.72
N THR A 490 -26.11 -10.73 -43.46
CA THR A 490 -26.90 -11.93 -43.12
C THR A 490 -28.35 -11.84 -43.60
N GLY A 491 -28.93 -10.64 -43.65
CA GLY A 491 -30.26 -10.40 -44.25
C GLY A 491 -30.30 -10.76 -45.73
N LYS A 492 -29.34 -10.27 -46.53
CA LYS A 492 -29.25 -10.55 -47.97
C LYS A 492 -28.94 -12.02 -48.28
N ILE A 493 -28.07 -12.68 -47.50
CA ILE A 493 -27.76 -14.11 -47.66
C ILE A 493 -29.00 -14.98 -47.41
N LYS A 494 -29.80 -14.67 -46.38
CA LYS A 494 -31.06 -15.40 -46.12
C LYS A 494 -32.04 -15.26 -47.28
N GLU A 495 -32.19 -14.05 -47.82
CA GLU A 495 -33.10 -13.79 -48.94
C GLU A 495 -32.66 -14.55 -50.21
N ASN A 496 -31.35 -14.59 -50.50
CA ASN A 496 -30.83 -15.33 -51.66
C ASN A 496 -30.90 -16.85 -51.49
N ARG A 497 -30.74 -17.37 -50.27
CA ARG A 497 -30.90 -18.81 -49.98
C ARG A 497 -32.32 -19.28 -50.27
N VAL A 498 -33.34 -18.51 -49.89
CA VAL A 498 -34.75 -18.83 -50.15
C VAL A 498 -35.05 -18.86 -51.66
N LYS A 499 -34.54 -17.88 -52.42
CA LYS A 499 -34.72 -17.83 -53.89
C LYS A 499 -34.04 -19.02 -54.60
N ARG A 500 -32.83 -19.40 -54.19
CA ARG A 500 -32.12 -20.58 -54.72
C ARG A 500 -32.86 -21.88 -54.44
N GLN A 501 -33.35 -22.07 -53.21
CA GLN A 501 -34.11 -23.28 -52.86
C GLN A 501 -35.40 -23.43 -53.69
N MET A 502 -36.08 -22.32 -54.01
CA MET A 502 -37.23 -22.33 -54.92
C MET A 502 -36.84 -22.76 -56.34
N ILE A 503 -35.74 -22.22 -56.89
CA ILE A 503 -35.26 -22.58 -58.24
C ILE A 503 -34.77 -24.03 -58.29
N GLU A 504 -34.05 -24.50 -57.27
CA GLU A 504 -33.59 -25.89 -57.17
C GLU A 504 -34.75 -26.87 -57.06
N GLY A 505 -35.80 -26.53 -56.28
CA GLY A 505 -37.03 -27.31 -56.22
C GLY A 505 -37.70 -27.44 -57.59
N LEU A 506 -37.82 -26.35 -58.34
CA LEU A 506 -38.38 -26.36 -59.71
C LEU A 506 -37.53 -27.20 -60.68
N VAL A 507 -36.21 -27.08 -60.63
CA VAL A 507 -35.30 -27.89 -61.47
C VAL A 507 -35.42 -29.38 -61.11
N GLN A 508 -35.52 -29.71 -59.83
CA GLN A 508 -35.64 -31.10 -59.40
C GLN A 508 -36.97 -31.71 -59.84
N ASP A 509 -38.07 -30.95 -59.77
CA ASP A 509 -39.37 -31.41 -60.28
C ASP A 509 -39.32 -31.68 -61.79
N ILE A 510 -38.68 -30.80 -62.58
CA ILE A 510 -38.51 -31.03 -64.02
C ILE A 510 -37.66 -32.29 -64.28
N LYS A 511 -36.56 -32.48 -63.53
CA LYS A 511 -35.73 -33.68 -63.63
C LYS A 511 -36.48 -34.95 -63.25
N ASN A 512 -37.31 -34.89 -62.20
CA ASN A 512 -38.15 -36.01 -61.77
C ASN A 512 -39.17 -36.38 -62.86
N GLN A 513 -39.79 -35.39 -63.49
CA GLN A 513 -40.70 -35.62 -64.63
C GLN A 513 -39.97 -36.24 -65.83
N ALA A 514 -38.76 -35.77 -66.16
CA ALA A 514 -37.93 -36.35 -67.20
C ALA A 514 -37.53 -37.80 -66.89
N ALA A 515 -37.18 -38.11 -65.64
CA ALA A 515 -36.86 -39.47 -65.19
C ALA A 515 -38.07 -40.41 -65.27
N LEU A 516 -39.26 -39.95 -64.90
CA LEU A 516 -40.53 -40.68 -65.08
C LEU A 516 -40.77 -41.02 -66.55
N LEU A 517 -40.58 -40.05 -67.44
CA LEU A 517 -40.67 -40.26 -68.89
C LEU A 517 -39.62 -41.25 -69.41
N LYS A 518 -38.37 -41.19 -68.90
CA LYS A 518 -37.33 -42.17 -69.19
C LYS A 518 -37.71 -43.59 -68.74
N ASN A 519 -38.28 -43.74 -67.55
CA ASN A 519 -38.75 -45.06 -67.08
C ASN A 519 -39.89 -45.59 -67.95
N LEU A 520 -40.81 -44.72 -68.37
CA LEU A 520 -41.84 -45.07 -69.36
C LEU A 520 -41.19 -45.51 -70.68
N ALA A 521 -40.16 -44.80 -71.14
CA ALA A 521 -39.39 -45.13 -72.34
C ALA A 521 -38.73 -46.51 -72.23
N VAL A 522 -38.13 -46.82 -71.08
CA VAL A 522 -37.51 -48.12 -70.80
C VAL A 522 -38.55 -49.23 -70.76
N GLN A 523 -39.72 -49.02 -70.14
CA GLN A 523 -40.82 -49.99 -70.17
C GLN A 523 -41.29 -50.25 -71.62
N VAL A 524 -41.40 -49.21 -72.42
CA VAL A 524 -41.75 -49.32 -73.86
C VAL A 524 -40.64 -50.05 -74.64
N ARG A 525 -39.36 -49.89 -74.29
CA ARG A 525 -38.20 -50.62 -74.85
C ARG A 525 -38.11 -52.07 -74.35
N PHE A 526 -38.59 -52.37 -73.16
CA PHE A 526 -38.62 -53.74 -72.59
C PHE A 526 -39.70 -54.60 -73.24
N PHE A 527 -40.83 -54.01 -73.66
CA PHE A 527 -41.90 -54.71 -74.39
C PHE A 527 -41.55 -55.06 -75.85
N SER A 528 -40.42 -54.58 -76.39
CA SER A 528 -39.84 -55.12 -77.64
C SER A 528 -38.94 -56.31 -77.34
N THR A 529 -39.53 -57.41 -76.86
CA THR A 529 -38.95 -58.75 -76.74
C THR A 529 -38.78 -59.42 -78.11
N VAL A 530 -38.16 -58.72 -79.05
CA VAL A 530 -37.64 -59.28 -80.30
C VAL A 530 -36.22 -58.76 -80.46
N ASP A 531 -35.26 -59.63 -80.23
CA ASP A 531 -33.82 -59.36 -80.22
C ASP A 531 -33.39 -58.70 -81.56
N LYS A 532 -33.14 -57.38 -81.50
CA LYS A 532 -32.83 -56.48 -82.63
C LYS A 532 -31.68 -57.03 -83.48
N ASP A 533 -30.70 -57.67 -82.86
CA ASP A 533 -29.53 -58.25 -83.54
C ASP A 533 -29.82 -59.62 -84.19
N LYS A 534 -30.77 -60.40 -83.66
CA LYS A 534 -31.25 -61.60 -84.37
C LYS A 534 -32.01 -61.22 -85.64
N VAL A 535 -32.89 -60.22 -85.57
CA VAL A 535 -33.65 -59.77 -86.74
C VAL A 535 -32.73 -59.10 -87.75
N LEU A 536 -31.85 -58.19 -87.32
CA LEU A 536 -30.88 -57.54 -88.21
C LEU A 536 -29.80 -58.49 -88.74
N GLY A 537 -29.49 -59.58 -88.02
CA GLY A 537 -28.57 -60.63 -88.47
C GLY A 537 -29.10 -61.48 -89.63
N LEU A 538 -30.42 -61.60 -89.77
CA LEU A 538 -31.05 -62.38 -90.85
C LEU A 538 -30.94 -61.71 -92.22
N PHE A 539 -30.74 -60.40 -92.26
CA PHE A 539 -30.67 -59.65 -93.50
C PHE A 539 -29.23 -59.24 -93.73
N SER A 540 -28.56 -59.86 -94.70
CA SER A 540 -27.22 -59.42 -95.12
C SER A 540 -27.21 -57.92 -95.43
N ALA A 541 -26.10 -57.23 -95.16
CA ALA A 541 -25.98 -55.76 -95.03
C ALA A 541 -26.43 -54.91 -96.25
N ARG A 542 -26.96 -55.53 -97.32
CA ARG A 542 -27.44 -54.87 -98.54
C ARG A 542 -28.92 -55.13 -98.87
N ASP A 543 -29.73 -55.62 -97.94
CA ASP A 543 -31.18 -55.78 -98.18
C ASP A 543 -31.98 -54.48 -97.90
N PRO A 544 -32.78 -53.97 -98.86
CA PRO A 544 -33.67 -52.82 -98.66
C PRO A 544 -34.66 -52.98 -97.48
N LEU A 545 -35.06 -54.21 -97.14
CA LEU A 545 -36.03 -54.46 -96.05
C LEU A 545 -35.44 -54.11 -94.68
N ARG A 546 -34.16 -54.40 -94.51
CA ARG A 546 -33.38 -54.04 -93.33
C ARG A 546 -33.46 -52.54 -93.05
N LYS A 547 -33.33 -51.70 -94.09
CA LYS A 547 -33.43 -50.24 -93.98
C LYS A 547 -34.80 -49.73 -93.51
N LYS A 548 -35.90 -50.37 -93.89
CA LYS A 548 -37.25 -49.96 -93.43
C LYS A 548 -37.49 -50.29 -91.96
N ILE A 549 -37.04 -51.46 -91.52
CA ILE A 549 -37.14 -51.88 -90.12
C ILE A 549 -36.22 -51.02 -89.25
N GLU A 550 -35.01 -50.74 -89.75
CA GLU A 550 -34.11 -49.73 -89.16
C GLU A 550 -34.82 -48.38 -89.02
N GLY A 551 -35.56 -47.93 -90.04
CA GLY A 551 -36.32 -46.68 -90.02
C GLY A 551 -37.47 -46.61 -88.99
N PHE A 552 -38.23 -47.70 -88.79
CA PHE A 552 -39.34 -47.73 -87.82
C PHE A 552 -38.85 -47.75 -86.35
N TYR A 553 -37.82 -48.55 -86.06
CA TYR A 553 -37.17 -48.52 -84.74
C TYR A 553 -36.49 -47.17 -84.49
N GLN A 554 -35.87 -46.57 -85.51
CA GLN A 554 -35.31 -45.22 -85.42
C GLN A 554 -36.38 -44.18 -85.10
N LEU A 555 -37.56 -44.19 -85.74
CA LEU A 555 -38.60 -43.17 -85.51
C LEU A 555 -39.20 -43.23 -84.09
N LYS A 556 -39.35 -44.43 -83.52
CA LYS A 556 -39.87 -44.65 -82.16
C LYS A 556 -38.84 -44.31 -81.07
N GLU A 557 -37.55 -44.54 -81.34
CA GLU A 557 -36.45 -44.09 -80.48
C GLU A 557 -36.27 -42.56 -80.55
N THR A 558 -36.37 -41.93 -81.72
CA THR A 558 -36.04 -40.50 -81.88
C THR A 558 -37.07 -39.52 -81.31
N GLN A 559 -38.39 -39.79 -81.30
CA GLN A 559 -39.35 -38.79 -80.81
C GLN A 559 -39.48 -38.73 -79.27
N LEU A 560 -39.34 -39.86 -78.58
CA LEU A 560 -39.37 -39.86 -77.12
C LEU A 560 -38.04 -39.33 -76.54
N ASP A 561 -36.92 -39.70 -77.16
CA ASP A 561 -35.62 -39.14 -76.82
C ASP A 561 -35.59 -37.63 -77.13
N ALA A 562 -36.27 -37.14 -78.17
CA ALA A 562 -36.36 -35.70 -78.45
C ALA A 562 -37.12 -34.91 -77.35
N ILE A 563 -38.24 -35.40 -76.83
CA ILE A 563 -38.99 -34.71 -75.74
C ILE A 563 -38.21 -34.75 -74.42
N VAL A 564 -37.60 -35.90 -74.11
CA VAL A 564 -36.69 -36.00 -72.95
C VAL A 564 -35.51 -35.05 -73.11
N THR A 565 -34.93 -34.99 -74.31
CA THR A 565 -33.84 -34.06 -74.61
C THR A 565 -34.30 -32.61 -74.51
N ASP A 566 -35.51 -32.26 -74.92
CA ASP A 566 -36.03 -30.88 -74.84
C ASP A 566 -36.33 -30.46 -73.40
N LEU A 567 -36.88 -31.35 -72.57
CA LEU A 567 -37.05 -31.15 -71.13
C LEU A 567 -35.70 -31.06 -70.40
N GLU A 568 -34.75 -31.93 -70.74
CA GLU A 568 -33.38 -31.87 -70.22
C GLU A 568 -32.66 -30.59 -70.69
N THR A 569 -32.91 -30.14 -71.91
CA THR A 569 -32.35 -28.89 -72.46
C THR A 569 -32.99 -27.67 -71.81
N THR A 570 -34.28 -27.72 -71.47
CA THR A 570 -34.98 -26.65 -70.73
C THR A 570 -34.52 -26.60 -69.28
N ALA A 571 -34.37 -27.75 -68.61
CA ALA A 571 -33.77 -27.83 -67.29
C ALA A 571 -32.34 -27.28 -67.31
N LYS A 572 -31.56 -27.61 -68.34
CA LYS A 572 -30.21 -27.12 -68.55
C LYS A 572 -30.19 -25.62 -68.86
N ALA A 573 -31.13 -25.09 -69.64
CA ALA A 573 -31.26 -23.67 -69.94
C ALA A 573 -31.67 -22.84 -68.71
N ILE A 574 -32.48 -23.40 -67.80
CA ILE A 574 -32.79 -22.77 -66.51
C ILE A 574 -31.58 -22.85 -65.56
N GLU A 575 -30.86 -23.98 -65.55
CA GLU A 575 -29.56 -24.11 -64.86
C GLU A 575 -28.53 -23.12 -65.40
N ASP A 576 -28.56 -22.84 -66.70
CA ASP A 576 -27.64 -21.95 -67.39
C ASP A 576 -28.16 -20.51 -67.54
N SER A 577 -29.35 -20.21 -67.01
CA SER A 577 -29.99 -18.90 -67.14
C SER A 577 -29.15 -17.79 -66.51
N ASP A 578 -29.15 -16.61 -67.13
CA ASP A 578 -28.44 -15.43 -66.62
C ASP A 578 -28.88 -15.06 -65.20
N VAL A 579 -30.13 -15.38 -64.84
CA VAL A 579 -30.67 -15.17 -63.49
C VAL A 579 -29.99 -16.09 -62.47
N LYS A 580 -29.88 -17.40 -62.76
CA LYS A 580 -29.19 -18.34 -61.85
C LYS A 580 -27.69 -18.05 -61.78
N LYS A 581 -27.04 -17.77 -62.91
CA LYS A 581 -25.61 -17.38 -62.95
C LYS A 581 -25.35 -16.06 -62.21
N SER A 582 -26.25 -15.09 -62.32
CA SER A 582 -26.16 -13.83 -61.57
C SER A 582 -26.31 -14.05 -60.06
N LEU A 583 -27.28 -14.85 -59.65
CA LEU A 583 -27.48 -15.22 -58.23
C LEU A 583 -26.29 -16.00 -57.67
N ASP A 584 -25.72 -16.91 -58.44
CA ASP A 584 -24.57 -17.73 -58.06
C ASP A 584 -23.29 -16.88 -57.94
N LYS A 585 -23.11 -15.91 -58.85
CA LYS A 585 -22.01 -14.94 -58.80
C LYS A 585 -22.16 -13.99 -57.62
N GLU A 586 -23.35 -13.44 -57.39
CA GLU A 586 -23.64 -12.55 -56.26
C GLU A 586 -23.46 -13.28 -54.92
N ASN A 587 -23.90 -14.54 -54.82
CA ASN A 587 -23.71 -15.33 -53.61
C ASN A 587 -22.24 -15.69 -53.38
N THR A 588 -21.48 -15.96 -54.44
CA THR A 588 -20.03 -16.19 -54.35
C THR A 588 -19.32 -14.93 -53.86
N GLU A 589 -19.72 -13.76 -54.35
CA GLU A 589 -19.17 -12.48 -53.92
C GLU A 589 -19.53 -12.17 -52.46
N LEU A 590 -20.79 -12.39 -52.05
CA LEU A 590 -21.23 -12.21 -50.66
C LEU A 590 -20.56 -13.21 -49.71
N THR A 591 -20.41 -14.47 -50.13
CA THR A 591 -19.70 -15.51 -49.37
C THR A 591 -18.22 -15.16 -49.23
N LYS A 592 -17.62 -14.61 -50.29
CA LYS A 592 -16.25 -14.12 -50.26
C LYS A 592 -16.12 -12.92 -49.33
N GLN A 593 -17.00 -11.94 -49.42
CA GLN A 593 -17.03 -10.78 -48.50
C GLN A 593 -17.22 -11.21 -47.04
N PHE A 594 -18.09 -12.20 -46.78
CA PHE A 594 -18.30 -12.74 -45.43
C PHE A 594 -17.08 -13.53 -44.94
N THR A 595 -16.44 -14.31 -45.81
CA THR A 595 -15.23 -15.08 -45.47
C THR A 595 -14.03 -14.16 -45.22
N ASP A 596 -13.86 -13.13 -46.05
CA ASP A 596 -12.81 -12.11 -45.90
C ASP A 596 -13.06 -11.27 -44.64
N TYR A 597 -14.31 -10.96 -44.33
CA TYR A 597 -14.71 -10.37 -43.05
C TYR A 597 -14.34 -11.27 -41.86
N CYS A 598 -14.70 -12.56 -41.87
CA CYS A 598 -14.36 -13.49 -40.77
C CYS A 598 -12.84 -13.63 -40.57
N LYS A 599 -12.08 -13.74 -41.67
CA LYS A 599 -10.61 -13.83 -41.64
C LYS A 599 -9.95 -12.57 -41.12
N THR A 600 -10.36 -11.40 -41.60
CA THR A 600 -9.82 -10.10 -41.16
C THR A 600 -10.10 -9.84 -39.69
N ASN A 601 -11.17 -10.44 -39.15
CA ASN A 601 -11.60 -10.29 -37.77
C ASN A 601 -11.20 -11.47 -36.84
N GLY A 602 -10.27 -12.33 -37.28
CA GLY A 602 -9.65 -13.37 -36.44
C GLY A 602 -10.56 -14.56 -36.08
N ILE A 603 -11.69 -14.72 -36.77
CA ILE A 603 -12.65 -15.81 -36.53
C ILE A 603 -12.30 -16.95 -37.50
N MET A 604 -11.82 -18.09 -36.97
CA MET A 604 -11.55 -19.27 -37.80
C MET A 604 -12.84 -20.04 -38.08
N ILE A 605 -13.36 -19.89 -39.30
CA ILE A 605 -14.48 -20.66 -39.84
C ILE A 605 -13.98 -21.27 -41.15
N SER A 606 -14.14 -22.59 -41.30
CA SER A 606 -13.73 -23.29 -42.51
C SER A 606 -14.68 -22.97 -43.67
N LYS A 607 -14.21 -23.08 -44.91
CA LYS A 607 -15.05 -22.80 -46.10
C LYS A 607 -16.33 -23.64 -46.12
N GLY A 608 -16.26 -24.90 -45.64
CA GLY A 608 -17.43 -25.78 -45.53
C GLY A 608 -18.41 -25.43 -44.41
N GLU A 609 -17.99 -24.64 -43.40
CA GLU A 609 -18.88 -24.10 -42.36
C GLU A 609 -19.55 -22.79 -42.78
N VAL A 610 -18.95 -22.05 -43.71
CA VAL A 610 -19.60 -20.88 -44.33
C VAL A 610 -20.67 -21.29 -45.35
N GLU A 611 -20.45 -22.41 -46.05
CA GLU A 611 -21.37 -22.93 -47.08
C GLU A 611 -22.61 -23.68 -46.50
N LYS A 612 -22.55 -24.14 -45.25
CA LYS A 612 -23.68 -24.78 -44.51
C LYS A 612 -24.67 -23.73 -43.97
#